data_AF-A0A7W6P972-F1
#
_entry.id   AF-A0A7W6P972-F1
#
_cell.length_a   1.000
_cell.length_b   1.000
_cell.length_c   1.000
_cell.angle_alpha   90.00
_cell.angle_beta   90.00
_cell.angle_gamma   90.00
#
_symmetry.space_group_name_H-M   'P 1'
#
loop_
_entity.id
_entity.type
_entity.pdbx_description
1 polymer ?
#
loop_
_entity_poly.entity_id
_entity_poly.type
_entity_poly.pdbx_seq_one_letter_code
_entity_poly.pdbx_strand_id
1 'polypeptide(L)'
;MATRISNSTNHFIDTNVLLRFANDDSGESSADIAQILEDATGATPRRKIWISHVLFGELRPSCFRPVRFGDFDEFVRYVRGIGTVVTPDPNVMLRVARMRDIAWRRSNAMPNEKNRRLTLGDAIHLASALWVKEAHKVPDLEFLTFDNKSETSFETDVDEKSLPILDLERYADRQRNDPDVVALVNLHRARPILRQTPIDFSR
;
A
#
# COMPACT_ATOMS: atom_id res chain seq x y z
N MET A 1 -3.12 -18.50 -0.48
CA MET A 1 -2.12 -17.69 -1.21
C MET A 1 -0.94 -17.52 -0.28
N ALA A 2 0.30 -17.78 -0.73
CA ALA A 2 1.46 -17.68 0.15
C ALA A 2 1.63 -16.24 0.64
N THR A 3 1.73 -16.05 1.96
CA THR A 3 2.02 -14.75 2.56
C THR A 3 3.40 -14.28 2.09
N ARG A 4 3.45 -13.18 1.32
CA ARG A 4 4.72 -12.52 0.96
C ARG A 4 5.24 -11.83 2.22
N ILE A 5 6.36 -12.31 2.75
CA ILE A 5 7.09 -11.72 3.87
C ILE A 5 7.88 -10.53 3.34
N SER A 6 7.93 -9.45 4.10
CA SER A 6 8.80 -8.30 3.84
C SER A 6 10.25 -8.65 4.17
N ASN A 7 11.15 -8.55 3.20
CA ASN A 7 12.57 -8.85 3.36
C ASN A 7 13.47 -7.64 3.07
N SER A 8 12.91 -6.56 2.52
CA SER A 8 13.65 -5.34 2.19
C SER A 8 13.91 -4.47 3.42
N THR A 9 14.91 -3.60 3.34
CA THR A 9 15.12 -2.47 4.27
C THR A 9 14.47 -1.18 3.77
N ASN A 10 13.84 -1.19 2.59
CA ASN A 10 13.30 -0.03 1.91
C ASN A 10 11.78 -0.20 1.68
N HIS A 11 10.98 0.64 2.35
CA HIS A 11 9.53 0.47 2.43
C HIS A 11 8.76 1.71 1.99
N PHE A 12 7.75 1.52 1.15
CA PHE A 12 6.70 2.49 0.93
C PHE A 12 5.45 2.05 1.67
N ILE A 13 4.91 2.87 2.55
CA ILE A 13 3.82 2.46 3.45
C ILE A 13 2.49 3.10 3.03
N ASP A 14 1.50 2.24 2.82
CA ASP A 14 0.09 2.60 2.61
C ASP A 14 -0.55 3.11 3.92
N THR A 15 -1.47 4.07 3.81
CA THR A 15 -2.28 4.60 4.92
C THR A 15 -2.93 3.49 5.76
N ASN A 16 -3.41 2.41 5.14
CA ASN A 16 -4.10 1.35 5.86
C ASN A 16 -3.19 0.62 6.89
N VAL A 17 -1.87 0.60 6.66
CA VAL A 17 -0.90 -0.02 7.58
C VAL A 17 -0.74 0.84 8.81
N LEU A 18 -0.54 2.15 8.64
CA LEU A 18 -0.34 3.08 9.75
C LEU A 18 -1.62 3.22 10.60
N LEU A 19 -2.79 3.26 9.96
CA LEU A 19 -4.06 3.35 10.68
C LEU A 19 -4.35 2.09 11.49
N ARG A 20 -4.10 0.89 10.93
CA ARG A 20 -4.22 -0.37 11.67
C ARG A 20 -3.21 -0.47 12.81
N PHE A 21 -2.00 0.06 12.64
CA PHE A 21 -1.03 0.13 13.72
C PHE A 21 -1.55 1.04 14.84
N ALA A 22 -1.92 2.29 14.53
CA ALA A 22 -2.41 3.26 15.50
C ALA A 22 -3.62 2.76 16.30
N ASN A 23 -4.52 2.05 15.63
CA ASN A 23 -5.75 1.51 16.22
C ASN A 23 -5.60 0.13 16.88
N ASP A 24 -4.39 -0.44 16.89
CA ASP A 24 -4.10 -1.80 17.33
C ASP A 24 -4.96 -2.90 16.65
N ASP A 25 -5.21 -2.72 15.36
CA ASP A 25 -6.07 -3.57 14.52
C ASP A 25 -5.27 -4.31 13.43
N SER A 26 -4.01 -4.60 13.76
CA SER A 26 -3.06 -5.27 12.86
C SER A 26 -3.02 -6.79 13.07
N GLY A 27 -3.68 -7.30 14.12
CA GLY A 27 -3.66 -8.72 14.48
C GLY A 27 -2.24 -9.24 14.65
N GLU A 28 -1.94 -10.38 14.03
CA GLU A 28 -0.62 -11.03 14.09
C GLU A 28 0.53 -10.16 13.53
N SER A 29 0.24 -9.20 12.65
CA SER A 29 1.26 -8.30 12.08
C SER A 29 1.64 -7.14 13.00
N SER A 30 1.00 -6.99 14.17
CA SER A 30 1.19 -5.83 15.05
C SER A 30 2.65 -5.67 15.50
N ALA A 31 3.30 -6.75 15.94
CA ALA A 31 4.70 -6.74 16.37
C ALA A 31 5.66 -6.46 15.21
N ASP A 32 5.38 -7.00 14.03
CA ASP A 32 6.22 -6.80 12.85
C ASP A 32 6.14 -5.36 12.33
N ILE A 33 4.96 -4.74 12.33
CA ILE A 33 4.82 -3.32 12.00
C ILE A 33 5.57 -2.46 13.02
N ALA A 34 5.41 -2.73 14.32
CA ALA A 34 6.14 -2.01 15.36
C ALA A 34 7.65 -2.06 15.11
N GLN A 35 8.19 -3.25 14.84
CA GLN A 35 9.61 -3.42 14.53
C GLN A 35 10.04 -2.66 13.27
N ILE A 36 9.25 -2.71 12.19
CA ILE A 36 9.54 -1.97 10.94
C ILE A 36 9.62 -0.47 11.21
N LEU A 37 8.67 0.07 11.96
CA LEU A 37 8.59 1.49 12.25
C LEU A 37 9.69 1.94 13.23
N GLU A 38 9.96 1.15 14.28
CA GLU A 38 11.05 1.40 15.23
C GLU A 38 12.42 1.41 14.51
N ASP A 39 12.67 0.44 13.63
CA ASP A 39 13.90 0.35 12.83
C ASP A 39 14.12 1.53 11.88
N ALA A 40 13.05 2.25 11.53
CA ALA A 40 13.13 3.45 10.71
C ALA A 40 13.40 4.72 11.52
N THR A 41 13.26 4.64 12.85
CA THR A 41 13.47 5.76 13.78
C THR A 41 14.79 5.61 14.53
N GLY A 42 15.47 6.73 14.78
CA GLY A 42 16.73 6.78 15.53
C GLY A 42 17.89 7.41 14.77
N ALA A 43 19.05 7.52 15.43
CA ALA A 43 20.24 8.18 14.86
C ALA A 43 20.90 7.39 13.72
N THR A 44 20.66 6.09 13.63
CA THR A 44 21.16 5.22 12.55
C THR A 44 20.04 4.28 12.11
N PRO A 45 19.11 4.77 11.26
CA PRO A 45 17.97 3.97 10.80
C PRO A 45 18.43 2.71 10.07
N ARG A 46 17.87 1.57 10.47
CA ARG A 46 18.07 0.27 9.81
C ARG A 46 17.14 0.06 8.62
N ARG A 47 16.05 0.85 8.57
CA ARG A 47 15.07 0.85 7.48
C ARG A 47 14.83 2.27 6.98
N LYS A 48 14.50 2.39 5.70
CA LYS A 48 14.04 3.63 5.09
C LYS A 48 12.56 3.50 4.77
N ILE A 49 11.79 4.49 5.20
CA ILE A 49 10.36 4.57 4.96
C ILE A 49 10.06 5.77 4.09
N TRP A 50 9.23 5.56 3.08
CA TRP A 50 8.55 6.59 2.31
C TRP A 50 7.03 6.47 2.52
N ILE A 51 6.35 7.62 2.52
CA ILE A 51 4.89 7.70 2.58
C ILE A 51 4.40 8.71 1.56
N SER A 52 3.23 8.48 0.97
CA SER A 52 2.61 9.48 0.10
C SER A 52 2.04 10.63 0.93
N HIS A 53 2.16 11.87 0.46
CA HIS A 53 1.49 13.01 1.09
C HIS A 53 -0.05 12.85 1.14
N VAL A 54 -0.65 12.06 0.23
CA VAL A 54 -2.10 11.84 0.16
C VAL A 54 -2.62 11.17 1.43
N LEU A 55 -1.74 10.44 2.12
CA LEU A 55 -2.00 9.80 3.40
C LEU A 55 -2.58 10.80 4.41
N PHE A 56 -2.09 12.04 4.45
CA PHE A 56 -2.61 13.05 5.39
C PHE A 56 -4.05 13.49 5.07
N GLY A 57 -4.48 13.37 3.81
CA GLY A 57 -5.88 13.58 3.42
C GLY A 57 -6.77 12.37 3.69
N GLU A 58 -6.20 11.16 3.64
CA GLU A 58 -6.91 9.90 3.91
C GLU A 58 -7.06 9.62 5.42
N LEU A 59 -6.13 10.11 6.24
CA LEU A 59 -6.21 10.05 7.69
C LEU A 59 -7.36 10.94 8.19
N ARG A 60 -8.52 10.33 8.40
CA ARG A 60 -9.68 10.99 9.00
C ARG A 60 -9.67 10.79 10.51
N PRO A 61 -9.83 11.84 11.33
CA PRO A 61 -9.94 11.71 12.78
C PRO A 61 -11.02 10.72 13.23
N SER A 62 -12.13 10.63 12.50
CA SER A 62 -13.23 9.69 12.77
C SER A 62 -12.85 8.21 12.62
N CYS A 63 -11.74 7.91 11.94
CA CYS A 63 -11.24 6.55 11.76
C CYS A 63 -10.13 6.19 12.75
N PHE A 64 -9.68 7.15 13.56
CA PHE A 64 -8.65 6.96 14.57
C PHE A 64 -9.25 6.56 15.92
N ARG A 65 -8.57 5.63 16.61
CA ARG A 65 -8.87 5.19 17.97
C ARG A 65 -7.63 5.47 18.84
N PRO A 66 -7.77 6.15 19.99
CA PRO A 66 -6.63 6.49 20.86
C PRO A 66 -6.15 5.26 21.65
N VAL A 67 -5.52 4.30 20.97
CA VAL A 67 -4.99 3.07 21.57
C VAL A 67 -3.48 3.17 21.76
N ARG A 68 -2.74 3.45 20.69
CA ARG A 68 -1.26 3.59 20.74
C ARG A 68 -0.76 5.03 20.89
N PHE A 69 -1.62 5.98 20.57
CA PHE A 69 -1.35 7.41 20.62
C PHE A 69 -2.44 8.07 21.46
N GLY A 70 -2.10 9.11 22.21
CA GLY A 70 -3.04 9.83 23.07
C GLY A 70 -4.14 10.54 22.27
N ASP A 71 -3.78 11.11 21.13
CA ASP A 71 -4.72 11.76 20.20
C ASP A 71 -4.30 11.65 18.73
N PHE A 72 -5.17 12.14 17.84
CA PHE A 72 -4.95 12.11 16.40
C PHE A 72 -3.76 12.98 15.97
N ASP A 73 -3.52 14.11 16.64
CA ASP A 73 -2.43 15.03 16.30
C ASP A 73 -1.06 14.46 16.69
N GLU A 74 -0.99 13.73 17.80
CA GLU A 74 0.16 12.92 18.19
C GLU A 74 0.46 11.85 17.14
N PHE A 75 -0.56 11.13 16.67
CA PHE A 75 -0.39 10.14 15.60
C PHE A 75 0.11 10.81 14.30
N VAL A 76 -0.46 11.94 13.87
CA VAL A 76 0.01 12.65 12.67
C VAL A 76 1.45 13.15 12.85
N ARG A 77 1.82 13.66 14.03
CA ARG A 77 3.22 14.04 14.34
C ARG A 77 4.15 12.85 14.24
N TYR A 78 3.76 11.70 14.77
CA TYR A 78 4.51 10.45 14.64
C TYR A 78 4.71 10.07 13.17
N VAL A 79 3.64 10.06 12.37
CA VAL A 79 3.70 9.73 10.92
C VAL A 79 4.66 10.66 10.16
N ARG A 80 4.70 11.94 10.50
CA ARG A 80 5.64 12.90 9.90
C ARG A 80 7.09 12.63 10.29
N GLY A 81 7.34 11.96 11.40
CA GLY A 81 8.67 11.66 11.94
C GLY A 81 9.27 10.33 11.48
N ILE A 82 8.46 9.38 11.00
CA ILE A 82 8.93 8.00 10.70
C ILE A 82 9.53 7.83 9.30
N GLY A 83 9.36 8.78 8.38
CA GLY A 83 9.77 8.57 7.00
C GLY A 83 9.78 9.83 6.13
N THR A 84 10.22 9.64 4.89
CA THR A 84 10.24 10.70 3.87
C THR A 84 8.87 10.83 3.22
N VAL A 85 8.27 12.02 3.31
CA VAL A 85 7.01 12.33 2.63
C VAL A 85 7.27 12.57 1.14
N VAL A 86 6.53 11.86 0.30
CA VAL A 86 6.58 11.96 -1.16
C VAL A 86 5.39 12.78 -1.64
N THR A 87 5.68 13.90 -2.29
CA THR A 87 4.68 14.75 -2.93
C THR A 87 4.74 14.50 -4.44
N PRO A 88 3.67 13.98 -5.06
CA PRO A 88 3.63 13.71 -6.48
C PRO A 88 3.67 15.03 -7.24
N ASP A 89 4.58 15.10 -8.20
CA ASP A 89 4.61 16.20 -9.17
C ASP A 89 3.51 15.99 -10.25
N PRO A 90 3.30 16.96 -11.15
CA PRO A 90 2.34 16.80 -12.24
C PRO A 90 2.57 15.57 -13.13
N ASN A 91 3.81 15.11 -13.32
CA ASN A 91 4.11 13.91 -14.11
C ASN A 91 3.65 12.64 -13.40
N VAL A 92 3.84 12.56 -12.08
CA VAL A 92 3.29 11.49 -11.24
C VAL A 92 1.77 11.52 -11.31
N MET A 93 1.14 12.69 -11.25
CA MET A 93 -0.33 12.80 -11.35
C MET A 93 -0.88 12.43 -12.74
N LEU A 94 -0.15 12.71 -13.82
CA LEU A 94 -0.50 12.20 -15.14
C LEU A 94 -0.39 10.68 -15.22
N ARG A 95 0.59 10.09 -14.54
CA ARG A 95 0.71 8.63 -14.40
C ARG A 95 -0.46 8.05 -13.61
N VAL A 96 -0.87 8.69 -12.52
CA VAL A 96 -2.08 8.34 -11.75
C VAL A 96 -3.32 8.33 -12.65
N ALA A 97 -3.51 9.35 -13.48
CA ALA A 97 -4.64 9.42 -14.40
C ALA A 97 -4.67 8.24 -15.38
N ARG A 98 -3.52 7.92 -16.00
CA ARG A 98 -3.42 6.76 -16.91
C ARG A 98 -3.68 5.44 -16.17
N MET A 99 -3.12 5.26 -14.98
CA MET A 99 -3.31 4.05 -14.18
C MET A 99 -4.78 3.77 -13.83
N ARG A 100 -5.56 4.83 -13.60
CA ARG A 100 -6.99 4.73 -13.28
C ARG A 100 -7.87 4.42 -14.50
N ASP A 101 -7.41 4.77 -15.70
CA ASP A 101 -8.12 4.50 -16.96
C ASP A 101 -7.96 3.03 -17.42
N ILE A 102 -7.03 2.30 -16.82
CA ILE A 102 -6.80 0.89 -17.12
C ILE A 102 -8.01 0.05 -16.68
N ALA A 103 -8.57 -0.70 -17.64
CA ALA A 103 -9.58 -1.71 -17.38
C ALA A 103 -8.96 -2.99 -16.79
N TRP A 104 -8.90 -3.09 -15.47
CA TRP A 104 -8.33 -4.24 -14.77
C TRP A 104 -9.30 -5.43 -14.75
N ARG A 105 -8.92 -6.55 -15.37
CA ARG A 105 -9.77 -7.74 -15.45
C ARG A 105 -8.93 -9.01 -15.46
N ARG A 106 -9.36 -10.02 -14.69
CA ARG A 106 -8.72 -11.33 -14.67
C ARG A 106 -8.84 -12.04 -16.03
N SER A 107 -7.85 -12.82 -16.40
CA SER A 107 -7.89 -13.64 -17.63
C SER A 107 -9.07 -14.62 -17.64
N ASN A 108 -9.36 -15.23 -16.49
CA ASN A 108 -10.45 -16.19 -16.29
C ASN A 108 -11.74 -15.55 -15.75
N ALA A 109 -11.95 -14.26 -16.02
CA ALA A 109 -13.11 -13.54 -15.53
C ALA A 109 -14.42 -14.17 -16.01
N MET A 110 -15.40 -14.30 -15.11
CA MET A 110 -16.75 -14.76 -15.45
C MET A 110 -17.40 -13.82 -16.49
N PRO A 111 -18.38 -14.30 -17.29
CA PRO A 111 -19.02 -13.48 -18.33
C PRO A 111 -19.54 -12.12 -17.84
N ASN A 112 -20.04 -12.07 -16.60
CA ASN A 112 -20.61 -10.88 -15.98
C ASN A 112 -19.67 -10.20 -14.97
N GLU A 113 -18.41 -10.61 -14.88
CA GLU A 113 -17.44 -9.93 -14.00
C GLU A 113 -17.09 -8.56 -14.59
N LYS A 114 -17.50 -7.51 -13.86
CA LYS A 114 -17.16 -6.12 -14.15
C LYS A 114 -15.66 -5.86 -13.96
N ASN A 115 -15.13 -4.90 -14.71
CA ASN A 115 -13.76 -4.44 -14.54
C ASN A 115 -13.54 -3.89 -13.12
N ARG A 116 -12.28 -3.93 -12.68
CA ARG A 116 -11.84 -3.23 -11.48
C ARG A 116 -11.18 -1.92 -11.87
N ARG A 117 -11.19 -0.97 -10.94
CA ARG A 117 -10.46 0.29 -11.08
C ARG A 117 -9.62 0.54 -9.84
N LEU A 118 -8.53 1.26 -10.04
CA LEU A 118 -7.82 1.88 -8.94
C LEU A 118 -8.61 3.10 -8.45
N THR A 119 -8.76 3.21 -7.13
CA THR A 119 -9.23 4.47 -6.54
C THR A 119 -8.18 5.56 -6.77
N LEU A 120 -8.54 6.82 -6.59
CA LEU A 120 -7.59 7.92 -6.70
C LEU A 120 -6.48 7.77 -5.64
N GLY A 121 -6.85 7.44 -4.41
CA GLY A 121 -5.91 7.20 -3.31
C GLY A 121 -4.90 6.10 -3.65
N ASP A 122 -5.38 4.90 -4.01
CA ASP A 122 -4.52 3.77 -4.36
C ASP A 122 -3.58 4.08 -5.52
N ALA A 123 -4.10 4.74 -6.55
CA ALA A 123 -3.29 5.14 -7.71
C ALA A 123 -2.19 6.14 -7.31
N ILE A 124 -2.48 7.11 -6.45
CA ILE A 124 -1.47 8.06 -5.96
C ILE A 124 -0.41 7.35 -5.12
N HIS A 125 -0.79 6.45 -4.22
CA HIS A 125 0.16 5.66 -3.42
C HIS A 125 1.09 4.83 -4.31
N LEU A 126 0.52 4.07 -5.24
CA LEU A 126 1.29 3.22 -6.16
C LEU A 126 2.21 4.04 -7.08
N ALA A 127 1.70 5.14 -7.65
CA ALA A 127 2.51 6.01 -8.51
C ALA A 127 3.65 6.69 -7.73
N SER A 128 3.39 7.09 -6.48
CA SER A 128 4.41 7.66 -5.60
C SER A 128 5.49 6.63 -5.24
N ALA A 129 5.09 5.38 -4.97
CA ALA A 129 6.04 4.28 -4.73
C ALA A 129 6.90 3.98 -5.95
N LEU A 130 6.30 3.94 -7.15
CA LEU A 130 7.05 3.79 -8.39
C LEU A 130 8.02 4.94 -8.62
N TRP A 131 7.60 6.18 -8.34
CA TRP A 131 8.48 7.33 -8.42
C TRP A 131 9.67 7.22 -7.46
N VAL A 132 9.49 6.76 -6.22
CA VAL A 132 10.62 6.48 -5.30
C VAL A 132 11.55 5.42 -5.88
N LYS A 133 10.98 4.31 -6.35
CA LYS A 133 11.75 3.20 -6.94
C LYS A 133 12.63 3.69 -8.10
N GLU A 134 12.05 4.49 -8.99
CA GLU A 134 12.66 4.94 -10.25
C GLU A 134 13.58 6.16 -10.05
N ALA A 135 13.08 7.24 -9.44
CA ALA A 135 13.78 8.51 -9.30
C ALA A 135 14.85 8.48 -8.19
N HIS A 136 14.57 7.82 -7.07
CA HIS A 136 15.54 7.64 -5.98
C HIS A 136 16.39 6.38 -6.14
N LYS A 137 16.19 5.61 -7.23
CA LYS A 137 16.95 4.40 -7.55
C LYS A 137 16.95 3.39 -6.39
N VAL A 138 15.76 3.07 -5.89
CA VAL A 138 15.53 2.12 -4.79
C VAL A 138 14.91 0.83 -5.36
N PRO A 139 15.69 -0.03 -6.05
CA PRO A 139 15.14 -1.15 -6.81
C PRO A 139 14.50 -2.24 -5.94
N ASP A 140 14.88 -2.33 -4.67
CA ASP A 140 14.38 -3.25 -3.66
C ASP A 140 13.22 -2.66 -2.82
N LEU A 141 12.62 -1.54 -3.26
CA LEU A 141 11.45 -0.96 -2.58
C LEU A 141 10.28 -1.95 -2.51
N GLU A 142 9.77 -2.17 -1.30
CA GLU A 142 8.54 -2.92 -1.03
C GLU A 142 7.39 -1.98 -0.68
N PHE A 143 6.26 -2.15 -1.34
CA PHE A 143 5.01 -1.46 -1.01
C PHE A 143 4.25 -2.28 0.03
N LEU A 144 4.15 -1.76 1.25
CA LEU A 144 3.50 -2.43 2.38
C LEU A 144 2.03 -2.00 2.46
N THR A 145 1.12 -2.97 2.36
CA THR A 145 -0.32 -2.76 2.44
C THR A 145 -1.06 -3.99 2.97
N PHE A 146 -2.22 -3.78 3.57
CA PHE A 146 -3.18 -4.84 3.87
C PHE A 146 -4.25 -5.03 2.81
N ASP A 147 -4.29 -4.21 1.76
CA ASP A 147 -5.35 -4.26 0.76
C ASP A 147 -5.24 -5.53 -0.10
N ASN A 148 -6.13 -6.46 0.21
CA ASN A 148 -6.34 -7.69 -0.54
C ASN A 148 -7.83 -7.95 -0.84
N LYS A 149 -8.68 -6.92 -0.73
CA LYS A 149 -10.14 -7.10 -0.87
C LYS A 149 -10.68 -6.15 -1.92
N SER A 150 -11.48 -6.71 -2.81
CA SER A 150 -12.22 -5.93 -3.80
C SER A 150 -13.51 -5.45 -3.13
N GLU A 151 -13.51 -4.20 -2.71
CA GLU A 151 -14.66 -3.55 -2.06
C GLU A 151 -15.28 -2.52 -3.01
N THR A 152 -16.57 -2.27 -2.85
CA THR A 152 -17.22 -1.14 -3.52
C THR A 152 -16.80 0.13 -2.80
N SER A 153 -16.20 1.07 -3.52
CA SER A 153 -15.82 2.37 -2.98
C SER A 153 -16.77 3.46 -3.49
N PHE A 154 -16.84 4.60 -2.81
CA PHE A 154 -17.58 5.76 -3.32
C PHE A 154 -16.96 6.38 -4.58
N GLU A 155 -15.68 6.07 -4.86
CA GLU A 155 -14.94 6.58 -6.02
C GLU A 155 -15.06 5.68 -7.26
N THR A 156 -15.54 4.46 -7.08
CA THR A 156 -15.88 3.55 -8.16
C THR A 156 -17.32 3.81 -8.59
N ASP A 157 -17.59 3.78 -9.91
CA ASP A 157 -18.95 3.90 -10.42
C ASP A 157 -19.88 2.90 -9.71
N VAL A 158 -21.18 3.20 -9.60
CA VAL A 158 -22.16 2.30 -8.98
C VAL A 158 -22.02 0.92 -9.64
N ASP A 159 -21.65 -0.09 -8.84
CA ASP A 159 -21.32 -1.49 -9.18
C ASP A 159 -19.89 -1.83 -9.65
N GLU A 160 -18.99 -0.86 -9.78
CA GLU A 160 -17.56 -1.15 -9.96
C GLU A 160 -16.90 -1.42 -8.60
N LYS A 161 -15.88 -2.28 -8.60
CA LYS A 161 -15.14 -2.61 -7.38
C LYS A 161 -13.69 -2.14 -7.49
N SER A 162 -13.11 -1.79 -6.35
CA SER A 162 -11.69 -1.48 -6.26
C SER A 162 -10.84 -2.69 -6.66
N LEU A 163 -9.67 -2.38 -7.23
CA LEU A 163 -8.63 -3.34 -7.54
C LEU A 163 -7.92 -3.77 -6.24
N PRO A 164 -7.90 -5.07 -5.88
CA PRO A 164 -7.14 -5.52 -4.72
C PRO A 164 -5.65 -5.36 -4.99
N ILE A 165 -4.97 -4.54 -4.20
CA ILE A 165 -3.59 -4.10 -4.47
C ILE A 165 -2.59 -5.24 -4.34
N LEU A 166 -2.66 -6.06 -3.28
CA LEU A 166 -1.75 -7.19 -3.08
C LEU A 166 -1.76 -8.21 -4.23
N ASP A 167 -2.90 -8.34 -4.90
CA ASP A 167 -3.18 -9.36 -5.92
C ASP A 167 -3.32 -8.78 -7.33
N LEU A 168 -2.89 -7.51 -7.54
CA LEU A 168 -3.21 -6.77 -8.77
C LEU A 168 -2.75 -7.49 -10.05
N GLU A 169 -1.65 -8.24 -10.00
CA GLU A 169 -1.13 -9.00 -11.14
C GLU A 169 -2.17 -9.97 -11.74
N ARG A 170 -3.10 -10.46 -10.93
CA ARG A 170 -4.18 -11.35 -11.38
C ARG A 170 -5.14 -10.66 -12.34
N TYR A 171 -5.13 -9.33 -12.39
CA TYR A 171 -6.02 -8.50 -13.20
C TYR A 171 -5.29 -7.81 -14.37
N ALA A 172 -3.99 -8.05 -14.53
CA ALA A 172 -3.13 -7.36 -15.49
C ALA A 172 -3.07 -8.03 -16.88
N ASP A 173 -3.67 -9.21 -17.04
CA ASP A 173 -3.41 -10.09 -18.18
C ASP A 173 -3.70 -9.49 -19.56
N ARG A 174 -4.70 -8.62 -19.65
CA ARG A 174 -5.11 -7.99 -20.93
C ARG A 174 -4.25 -6.80 -21.32
N GLN A 175 -3.42 -6.29 -20.41
CA GLN A 175 -2.69 -5.03 -20.56
C GLN A 175 -1.19 -5.22 -20.33
N ARG A 176 -0.66 -6.42 -20.59
CA ARG A 176 0.75 -6.79 -20.30
C ARG A 176 1.79 -5.95 -21.05
N ASN A 177 1.39 -5.21 -22.09
CA ASN A 177 2.28 -4.34 -22.87
C ASN A 177 2.21 -2.87 -22.43
N ASP A 178 1.26 -2.50 -21.56
CA ASP A 178 1.17 -1.14 -21.04
C ASP A 178 2.31 -0.88 -20.04
N PRO A 179 3.12 0.18 -20.22
CA PRO A 179 4.30 0.41 -19.39
C PRO A 179 3.95 0.69 -17.92
N ASP A 180 2.80 1.32 -17.64
CA ASP A 180 2.34 1.57 -16.28
C ASP A 180 1.86 0.28 -15.62
N VAL A 181 1.20 -0.62 -16.36
CA VAL A 181 0.85 -1.97 -15.88
C VAL A 181 2.10 -2.79 -15.58
N VAL A 182 3.08 -2.80 -16.48
CA VAL A 182 4.33 -3.55 -16.28
C VAL A 182 5.06 -3.04 -15.04
N ALA A 183 5.15 -1.72 -14.86
CA ALA A 183 5.77 -1.12 -13.68
C ALA A 183 5.02 -1.51 -12.40
N LEU A 184 3.69 -1.45 -12.40
CA LEU A 184 2.86 -1.86 -11.26
C LEU A 184 3.05 -3.33 -10.93
N VAL A 185 2.96 -4.23 -11.92
CA VAL A 185 3.16 -5.67 -11.69
C VAL A 185 4.53 -5.96 -11.09
N ASN A 186 5.57 -5.23 -11.52
CA ASN A 186 6.94 -5.37 -11.04
C ASN A 186 7.24 -4.65 -9.71
N LEU A 187 6.34 -3.81 -9.20
CA LEU A 187 6.45 -3.25 -7.86
C LEU A 187 6.21 -4.36 -6.84
N HIS A 188 7.16 -4.64 -5.96
CA HIS A 188 6.94 -5.65 -4.93
C HIS A 188 5.90 -5.15 -3.93
N ARG A 189 4.84 -5.93 -3.71
CA ARG A 189 3.80 -5.65 -2.70
C ARG A 189 3.77 -6.77 -1.68
N ALA A 190 3.75 -6.40 -0.41
CA ALA A 190 3.73 -7.34 0.70
C ALA A 190 2.84 -6.85 1.84
N ARG A 191 2.41 -7.77 2.68
CA ARG A 191 1.90 -7.43 4.00
C ARG A 191 3.08 -7.05 4.90
N PRO A 192 2.90 -6.19 5.91
CA PRO A 192 3.97 -5.82 6.84
C PRO A 192 4.23 -6.95 7.86
N ILE A 193 4.78 -8.07 7.36
CA ILE A 193 5.11 -9.27 8.13
C ILE A 193 6.60 -9.53 7.92
N LEU A 194 7.37 -9.63 9.00
CA LEU A 194 8.82 -9.88 8.99
C LEU A 194 9.16 -11.35 9.22
N ARG A 195 8.27 -12.12 9.86
CA ARG A 195 8.50 -13.54 10.17
C ARG A 195 7.28 -14.36 9.78
N GLN A 196 7.50 -15.51 9.14
CA GLN A 196 6.44 -16.52 9.05
C GLN A 196 6.27 -17.15 10.43
N THR A 197 5.11 -16.99 11.03
CA THR A 197 4.70 -17.84 12.15
C THR A 197 4.70 -19.29 11.65
N PRO A 198 5.37 -20.23 12.32
CA PRO A 198 5.24 -21.65 11.99
C PRO A 198 3.75 -22.01 11.98
N ILE A 199 3.27 -22.63 10.90
CA ILE A 199 1.92 -23.18 10.88
C ILE A 199 1.92 -24.31 11.89
N ASP A 200 1.24 -24.11 13.02
CA ASP A 200 1.04 -25.15 14.01
C ASP A 200 -0.01 -26.13 13.48
N PHE A 201 0.44 -27.30 13.03
CA PHE A 201 -0.43 -28.37 12.54
C PHE A 201 -1.07 -29.19 13.70
N SER A 202 -0.98 -28.71 14.94
CA SER A 202 -1.46 -29.41 16.15
C SER A 202 -2.92 -29.14 16.52
N ARG A 203 -3.85 -29.04 15.55
CA ARG A 203 -5.30 -28.99 15.82
C ARG A 203 -6.10 -29.85 14.88
#